data_AF-A0A2H0PF24-F1
#
_entry.id   AF-A0A2H0PF24-F1
#
_cell.length_a   1.000
_cell.length_b   1.000
_cell.length_c   1.000
_cell.angle_alpha   90.00
_cell.angle_beta   90.00
_cell.angle_gamma   90.00
#
_symmetry.space_group_name_H-M   'P 1'
#
loop_
_entity.id
_entity.type
_entity.pdbx_description
1 polymer ?
#
loop_
_entity_poly.entity_id
_entity_poly.type
_entity_poly.pdbx_seq_one_letter_code
_entity_poly.pdbx_strand_id
1 'polypeptide(L)'
;MRMLVIFIFLSLFGVKVSLAHEGERHIESQPPTLVEDASLLKAINAEYLATIKPIFRRACFDCHSTQTQYPWYHNIPGIKQWIDSDIKEARKHLDMTNDFPFQGHGSPQKDFEAIRKTIQQNTMPPFRYKMMHWDAGLTASEKEGVLKWIDDNQKKVQN
;
A
#
# COMPACT_ATOMS: atom_id res chain seq x y z
N MET A 1 52.71 -56.35 -44.45
CA MET A 1 51.73 -56.12 -43.37
C MET A 1 52.13 -54.81 -42.68
N ARG A 2 51.22 -53.84 -42.61
CA ARG A 2 51.48 -52.41 -42.34
C ARG A 2 51.98 -52.13 -40.92
N MET A 3 52.94 -51.22 -40.82
CA MET A 3 53.58 -50.68 -39.61
C MET A 3 52.72 -49.53 -39.03
N LEU A 4 52.40 -49.57 -37.73
CA LEU A 4 51.64 -48.56 -36.98
C LEU A 4 52.66 -47.74 -36.15
N VAL A 5 53.02 -46.51 -36.54
CA VAL A 5 52.49 -45.21 -36.08
C VAL A 5 52.34 -45.09 -34.55
N ILE A 6 53.03 -44.12 -33.94
CA ILE A 6 52.44 -43.06 -33.08
C ILE A 6 53.42 -41.89 -32.96
N PHE A 7 52.83 -40.69 -33.11
CA PHE A 7 53.42 -39.37 -33.19
C PHE A 7 53.69 -38.75 -31.82
N ILE A 8 54.85 -38.10 -31.68
CA ILE A 8 55.10 -37.05 -30.69
C ILE A 8 55.99 -36.01 -31.37
N PHE A 9 55.57 -34.73 -31.39
CA PHE A 9 56.31 -33.61 -30.81
C PHE A 9 55.60 -32.26 -31.01
N LEU A 10 55.66 -31.46 -29.93
CA LEU A 10 55.23 -30.08 -29.77
C LEU A 10 55.80 -29.11 -30.82
N SER A 11 55.05 -28.04 -31.12
CA SER A 11 55.43 -26.64 -30.80
C SER A 11 54.89 -25.60 -31.81
N LEU A 12 54.00 -24.73 -31.31
CA LEU A 12 53.89 -23.27 -31.50
C LEU A 12 54.15 -22.64 -32.88
N PHE A 13 53.14 -21.94 -33.45
CA PHE A 13 53.04 -20.45 -33.50
C PHE A 13 52.06 -19.96 -34.60
N GLY A 14 51.26 -18.94 -34.26
CA GLY A 14 50.55 -18.04 -35.17
C GLY A 14 49.17 -18.56 -35.60
N VAL A 15 48.06 -17.81 -35.55
CA VAL A 15 47.86 -16.38 -35.79
C VAL A 15 46.59 -15.94 -35.03
N LYS A 16 46.63 -14.74 -34.44
CA LYS A 16 45.44 -14.05 -33.92
C LYS A 16 44.59 -13.52 -35.07
N VAL A 17 43.29 -13.80 -35.08
CA VAL A 17 42.27 -12.98 -35.72
C VAL A 17 41.08 -12.86 -34.77
N SER A 18 40.92 -11.67 -34.21
CA SER A 18 39.65 -11.21 -33.62
C SER A 18 38.68 -10.91 -34.74
N LEU A 19 37.42 -11.37 -34.65
CA LEU A 19 36.21 -10.56 -34.90
C LEU A 19 34.93 -11.41 -34.81
N ALA A 20 33.95 -10.83 -34.12
CA ALA A 20 32.51 -11.07 -34.19
C ALA A 20 31.93 -12.37 -33.60
N HIS A 21 31.47 -12.27 -32.34
CA HIS A 21 30.03 -12.37 -32.13
C HIS A 21 29.62 -11.38 -31.03
N GLU A 22 29.03 -10.27 -31.47
CA GLU A 22 28.24 -9.39 -30.64
C GLU A 22 27.00 -10.18 -30.21
N GLY A 23 26.98 -10.61 -28.95
CA GLY A 23 25.82 -11.21 -28.30
C GLY A 23 25.54 -10.34 -27.09
N GLU A 24 24.49 -9.53 -27.18
CA GLU A 24 24.08 -8.56 -26.19
C GLU A 24 24.11 -9.18 -24.78
N ARG A 25 24.79 -8.49 -23.86
CA ARG A 25 24.60 -8.76 -22.43
C ARG A 25 23.15 -8.40 -22.13
N HIS A 26 22.31 -9.42 -21.96
CA HIS A 26 21.01 -9.23 -21.33
C HIS A 26 21.27 -8.63 -19.94
N ILE A 27 21.01 -7.33 -19.83
CA ILE A 27 20.72 -6.70 -18.56
C ILE A 27 19.44 -7.40 -18.11
N GLU A 28 19.55 -8.25 -17.09
CA GLU A 28 18.42 -8.75 -16.33
C GLU A 28 17.69 -7.52 -15.77
N SER A 29 16.70 -7.02 -16.52
CA SER A 29 15.77 -6.04 -15.99
C SER A 29 14.95 -6.75 -14.93
N GLN A 30 14.88 -6.15 -13.74
CA GLN A 30 13.94 -6.60 -12.72
C GLN A 30 12.53 -6.76 -13.34
N PRO A 31 11.73 -7.74 -12.89
CA PRO A 31 10.38 -7.95 -13.41
C PRO A 31 9.62 -6.62 -13.41
N PRO A 32 9.06 -6.18 -14.56
CA PRO A 32 8.50 -4.84 -14.73
C PRO A 32 7.42 -4.43 -13.71
N THR A 33 6.78 -5.38 -13.02
CA THR A 33 5.63 -5.11 -12.16
C THR A 33 6.00 -4.64 -10.74
N LEU A 34 6.93 -5.32 -10.06
CA LEU A 34 7.19 -5.08 -8.62
C LEU A 34 7.81 -3.70 -8.31
N VAL A 35 8.64 -3.19 -9.22
CA VAL A 35 9.32 -1.89 -9.05
C VAL A 35 8.38 -0.74 -9.44
N GLU A 36 7.55 -0.94 -10.46
CA GLU A 36 6.55 0.04 -10.90
C GLU A 36 5.44 0.20 -9.84
N ASP A 37 4.95 -0.90 -9.27
CA ASP A 37 3.94 -0.90 -8.21
C ASP A 37 4.44 -0.17 -6.95
N ALA A 38 5.69 -0.42 -6.55
CA ALA A 38 6.30 0.24 -5.40
C ALA A 38 6.47 1.75 -5.62
N SER A 39 6.88 2.16 -6.82
CA SER A 39 7.03 3.58 -7.18
C SER A 39 5.68 4.30 -7.24
N LEU A 40 4.67 3.64 -7.82
CA LEU A 40 3.31 4.14 -7.89
C LEU A 40 2.71 4.33 -6.49
N LEU A 41 2.78 3.31 -5.64
CA LEU A 41 2.25 3.38 -4.27
C LEU A 41 2.95 4.46 -3.45
N LYS A 42 4.25 4.68 -3.68
CA LYS A 42 4.99 5.78 -3.05
C LYS A 42 4.47 7.15 -3.48
N ALA A 43 4.16 7.35 -4.76
CA ALA A 43 3.59 8.59 -5.26
C ALA A 43 2.19 8.85 -4.69
N ILE A 44 1.33 7.82 -4.67
CA ILE A 44 -0.01 7.89 -4.08
C ILE A 44 0.08 8.21 -2.58
N ASN A 45 1.02 7.59 -1.86
CA ASN A 45 1.23 7.86 -0.45
C ASN A 45 1.69 9.31 -0.21
N ALA A 46 2.58 9.85 -1.05
CA ALA A 46 3.00 11.25 -0.93
C ALA A 46 1.82 12.23 -1.09
N GLU A 47 0.94 11.98 -2.07
CA GLU A 47 -0.30 12.74 -2.27
C GLU A 47 -1.24 12.60 -1.07
N TYR A 48 -1.45 11.37 -0.58
CA TYR A 48 -2.24 11.07 0.61
C TYR A 48 -1.75 11.84 1.83
N LEU A 49 -0.44 11.79 2.13
CA LEU A 49 0.16 12.47 3.27
C LEU A 49 -0.05 13.99 3.21
N ALA A 50 0.02 14.58 2.02
CA ALA A 50 -0.13 16.01 1.81
C ALA A 50 -1.58 16.50 1.88
N THR A 51 -2.55 15.69 1.46
CA THR A 51 -3.93 16.17 1.19
C THR A 51 -5.01 15.46 2.01
N ILE A 52 -4.93 14.14 2.17
CA ILE A 52 -6.01 13.32 2.74
C ILE A 52 -5.73 12.94 4.19
N LYS A 53 -4.47 12.71 4.56
CA LYS A 53 -4.11 12.34 5.93
C LYS A 53 -4.63 13.32 6.99
N PRO A 54 -4.60 14.66 6.81
CA PRO A 54 -5.17 15.57 7.80
C PRO A 54 -6.67 15.33 8.05
N ILE A 55 -7.42 15.00 7.00
CA ILE A 55 -8.85 14.69 7.05
C ILE A 55 -9.06 13.39 7.83
N PHE A 56 -8.34 12.32 7.48
CA PHE A 56 -8.48 11.02 8.15
C PHE A 56 -7.97 11.04 9.59
N ARG A 57 -6.94 11.84 9.89
CA ARG A 57 -6.46 12.02 11.25
C ARG A 57 -7.55 12.59 12.17
N ARG A 58 -8.36 13.51 11.66
CA ARG A 58 -9.49 14.10 12.40
C ARG A 58 -10.69 13.15 12.48
N ALA A 59 -11.02 12.45 11.40
CA ALA A 59 -12.30 11.75 11.26
C ALA A 59 -12.25 10.22 11.47
N CYS A 60 -11.07 9.60 11.40
CA CYS A 60 -10.92 8.15 11.33
C CYS A 60 -9.91 7.58 12.34
N PHE A 61 -8.82 8.29 12.61
CA PHE A 61 -7.66 7.74 13.33
C PHE A 61 -7.97 7.31 14.76
N ASP A 62 -8.93 7.95 15.43
CA ASP A 62 -9.30 7.59 16.80
C ASP A 62 -9.75 6.13 16.92
N CYS A 63 -10.44 5.60 15.90
CA CYS A 63 -10.87 4.21 15.87
C CYS A 63 -10.01 3.31 14.98
N HIS A 64 -9.41 3.85 13.93
CA HIS A 64 -8.72 3.08 12.90
C HIS A 64 -7.20 3.12 12.98
N SER A 65 -6.60 3.62 14.05
CA SER A 65 -5.13 3.63 14.21
C SER A 65 -4.72 3.37 15.66
N THR A 66 -3.41 3.25 15.92
CA THR A 66 -2.85 3.28 17.28
C THR A 66 -2.76 4.70 17.87
N GLN A 67 -3.00 5.75 17.07
CA GLN A 67 -2.94 7.15 17.49
C GLN A 67 -4.30 7.63 18.03
N THR A 68 -4.94 6.81 18.87
CA THR A 68 -6.27 7.11 19.42
C THR A 68 -6.22 8.22 20.46
N GLN A 69 -7.05 9.25 20.27
CA GLN A 69 -7.36 10.20 21.33
C GLN A 69 -8.58 9.72 22.12
N TYR A 70 -8.33 9.19 23.32
CA TYR A 70 -9.40 8.69 24.16
C TYR A 70 -10.17 9.84 24.86
N PRO A 71 -11.51 9.74 24.94
CA PRO A 71 -12.28 10.67 25.75
C PRO A 71 -11.97 10.47 27.25
N TRP A 72 -12.19 11.50 28.07
CA TRP A 72 -11.89 11.47 29.51
C TRP A 72 -12.56 10.29 30.26
N TYR A 73 -13.74 9.85 29.80
CA TYR A 73 -14.49 8.74 30.38
C TYR A 73 -13.99 7.35 30.00
N HIS A 74 -12.99 7.24 29.10
CA HIS A 74 -12.36 5.96 28.76
C HIS A 74 -11.75 5.24 29.96
N ASN A 75 -11.33 5.98 30.99
CA ASN A 75 -10.76 5.40 32.21
C ASN A 75 -11.80 4.78 33.16
N ILE A 76 -13.10 4.91 32.86
CA ILE A 76 -14.17 4.34 33.70
C ILE A 76 -14.29 2.83 33.42
N PRO A 77 -14.18 1.97 34.44
CA PRO A 77 -14.41 0.52 34.28
C PRO A 77 -15.78 0.22 33.68
N GLY A 78 -15.86 -0.77 32.79
CA GLY A 78 -17.05 -1.04 31.96
C GLY A 78 -16.96 -0.31 30.62
N ILE A 79 -16.91 1.03 30.65
CA ILE A 79 -16.83 1.87 29.44
C ILE A 79 -15.51 1.63 28.70
N LYS A 80 -14.40 1.51 29.46
CA LYS A 80 -13.08 1.17 28.90
C LYS A 80 -13.14 -0.05 27.98
N GLN A 81 -13.69 -1.15 28.48
CA GLN A 81 -13.72 -2.41 27.72
C GLN A 81 -14.60 -2.30 26.47
N TRP A 82 -15.69 -1.52 26.53
CA TRP A 82 -16.55 -1.30 25.38
C TRP A 82 -15.84 -0.50 24.29
N ILE A 83 -15.21 0.62 24.65
CA ILE A 83 -14.43 1.44 23.71
C ILE A 83 -13.26 0.65 23.12
N ASP A 84 -12.51 -0.06 23.96
CA ASP A 84 -11.38 -0.88 23.50
C ASP A 84 -11.85 -1.98 22.54
N SER A 85 -13.02 -2.58 22.79
CA SER A 85 -13.63 -3.57 21.91
C SER A 85 -14.06 -2.98 20.57
N ASP A 86 -14.69 -1.80 20.59
CA ASP A 86 -15.13 -1.11 19.37
C ASP A 86 -13.95 -0.70 18.50
N ILE A 87 -12.88 -0.16 19.09
CA ILE A 87 -11.63 0.21 18.37
C ILE A 87 -10.97 -1.04 17.81
N LYS A 88 -10.88 -2.12 18.59
CA LYS A 88 -10.32 -3.39 18.14
C LYS A 88 -11.08 -3.95 16.95
N GLU A 89 -12.42 -3.87 16.96
CA GLU A 89 -13.24 -4.31 15.84
C GLU A 89 -13.07 -3.39 14.62
N ALA A 90 -13.13 -2.07 14.80
CA ALA A 90 -12.94 -1.10 13.73
C ALA A 90 -11.62 -1.33 12.97
N ARG A 91 -10.52 -1.59 13.69
CA ARG A 91 -9.21 -1.88 13.10
C ARG A 91 -9.13 -3.17 12.29
N LYS A 92 -10.02 -4.15 12.52
CA LYS A 92 -10.09 -5.36 11.67
C LYS A 92 -10.65 -5.05 10.29
N HIS A 93 -11.54 -4.06 10.18
CA HIS A 93 -12.14 -3.67 8.90
C HIS A 93 -11.31 -2.65 8.15
N LEU A 94 -10.53 -1.83 8.87
CA LEU A 94 -9.60 -0.86 8.29
C LEU A 94 -8.56 -0.46 9.34
N ASP A 95 -7.28 -0.68 9.06
CA ASP A 95 -6.18 -0.24 9.93
C ASP A 95 -5.29 0.78 9.20
N MET A 96 -5.19 1.97 9.79
CA MET A 96 -4.42 3.15 9.38
C MET A 96 -3.21 3.40 10.30
N THR A 97 -2.84 2.45 11.16
CA THR A 97 -1.71 2.58 12.09
C THR A 97 -0.41 2.95 11.38
N ASN A 98 -0.18 2.35 10.21
CA ASN A 98 1.01 2.60 9.39
C ASN A 98 0.72 3.55 8.22
N ASP A 99 -0.30 4.40 8.34
CA ASP A 99 -0.82 5.21 7.24
C ASP A 99 -1.25 4.33 6.04
N PHE A 100 -0.83 4.68 4.82
CA PHE A 100 -1.09 3.93 3.59
C PHE A 100 0.05 2.92 3.33
N PRO A 101 -0.19 1.71 2.79
CA PRO A 101 -1.44 1.19 2.23
C PRO A 101 -2.29 0.49 3.29
N PHE A 102 -3.54 0.92 3.45
CA PHE A 102 -4.38 0.44 4.55
C PHE A 102 -4.51 -1.10 4.59
N GLN A 103 -4.76 -1.67 5.77
CA GLN A 103 -4.58 -3.11 6.04
C GLN A 103 -5.88 -3.87 6.34
N GLY A 104 -7.05 -3.27 6.05
CA GLY A 104 -8.35 -3.82 6.45
C GLY A 104 -8.84 -4.95 5.54
N HIS A 105 -8.77 -4.71 4.24
CA HIS A 105 -9.32 -5.63 3.23
C HIS A 105 -8.25 -6.35 2.39
N GLY A 106 -6.98 -6.25 2.79
CA GLY A 106 -5.87 -7.00 2.20
C GLY A 106 -5.28 -6.39 0.93
N SER A 107 -5.85 -5.30 0.39
CA SER A 107 -5.22 -4.50 -0.65
C SER A 107 -5.69 -3.04 -0.62
N PRO A 108 -4.85 -2.08 -1.07
CA PRO A 108 -5.25 -0.66 -1.21
C PRO A 108 -6.54 -0.49 -2.00
N GLN A 109 -6.72 -1.28 -3.05
CA GLN A 109 -7.92 -1.23 -3.89
C GLN A 109 -9.19 -1.53 -3.08
N LYS A 110 -9.18 -2.62 -2.31
CA LYS A 110 -10.36 -3.01 -1.53
C LYS A 110 -10.64 -2.00 -0.41
N ASP A 111 -9.60 -1.42 0.18
CA ASP A 111 -9.77 -0.35 1.16
C ASP A 111 -10.32 0.93 0.53
N PHE A 112 -9.91 1.29 -0.69
CA PHE A 112 -10.54 2.37 -1.45
C PHE A 112 -12.02 2.12 -1.72
N GLU A 113 -12.39 0.90 -2.13
CA GLU A 113 -13.79 0.53 -2.34
C GLU A 113 -14.61 0.63 -1.05
N ALA A 114 -14.06 0.13 0.07
CA ALA A 114 -14.71 0.18 1.38
C ALA A 114 -14.88 1.61 1.90
N ILE A 115 -13.84 2.44 1.78
CA ILE A 115 -13.88 3.86 2.18
C ILE A 115 -14.89 4.62 1.31
N ARG A 116 -14.83 4.46 -0.02
CA ARG A 116 -15.78 5.08 -0.96
C ARG A 116 -17.22 4.75 -0.58
N LYS A 117 -17.53 3.46 -0.41
CA LYS A 117 -18.87 2.99 -0.04
C LYS A 117 -19.31 3.60 1.29
N THR A 118 -18.43 3.60 2.28
CA THR A 118 -18.69 4.17 3.61
C THR A 118 -19.04 5.66 3.56
N ILE A 119 -18.29 6.42 2.77
CA ILE A 119 -18.51 7.86 2.59
C ILE A 119 -19.84 8.12 1.86
N GLN A 120 -20.08 7.42 0.75
CA GLN A 120 -21.30 7.59 -0.05
C GLN A 120 -22.56 7.20 0.73
N GLN A 121 -22.48 6.15 1.56
CA GLN A 121 -23.60 5.66 2.36
C GLN A 121 -23.74 6.35 3.72
N ASN A 122 -22.81 7.24 4.09
CA ASN A 122 -22.78 7.93 5.39
C ASN A 122 -22.83 7.00 6.61
N THR A 123 -22.28 5.79 6.48
CA THR A 123 -22.32 4.74 7.52
C THR A 123 -21.31 4.97 8.64
N MET A 124 -20.30 5.82 8.42
CA MET A 124 -19.32 6.20 9.43
C MET A 124 -19.40 7.69 9.82
N PRO A 125 -19.14 8.02 11.09
CA PRO A 125 -19.07 7.06 12.21
C PRO A 125 -20.45 6.43 12.48
N PRO A 126 -20.53 5.30 13.21
CA PRO A 126 -21.81 4.68 13.52
C PRO A 126 -22.74 5.65 14.28
N PHE A 127 -24.06 5.52 14.11
CA PHE A 127 -25.03 6.43 14.74
C PHE A 127 -24.84 6.56 16.26
N ARG A 128 -24.57 5.44 16.97
CA ARG A 128 -24.29 5.42 18.41
C ARG A 128 -23.14 6.34 18.82
N TYR A 129 -22.12 6.45 17.97
CA TYR A 129 -20.96 7.30 18.20
C TYR A 129 -21.34 8.76 17.96
N LYS A 130 -22.05 9.06 16.86
CA LYS A 130 -22.53 10.43 16.56
C LYS A 130 -23.41 11.02 17.65
N MET A 131 -24.18 10.19 18.37
CA MET A 131 -25.02 10.67 19.47
C MET A 131 -24.21 11.31 20.61
N MET A 132 -22.97 10.88 20.82
CA MET A 132 -22.07 11.47 21.82
C MET A 132 -21.02 12.41 21.19
N HIS A 133 -20.77 12.26 19.88
CA HIS A 133 -19.77 12.98 19.10
C HIS A 133 -20.42 13.56 17.84
N TRP A 134 -21.26 14.58 18.01
CA TRP A 134 -22.11 15.14 16.95
C TRP A 134 -21.33 15.82 15.83
N ASP A 135 -20.12 16.28 16.12
CA ASP A 135 -19.15 16.89 15.21
C ASP A 135 -18.24 15.84 14.52
N ALA A 136 -18.39 14.57 14.86
CA ALA A 136 -17.59 13.51 14.28
C ALA A 136 -18.02 13.14 12.86
N GLY A 137 -17.02 12.89 12.02
CA GLY A 137 -17.19 12.50 10.61
C GLY A 137 -16.72 13.58 9.64
N LEU A 138 -16.95 13.31 8.36
CA LEU A 138 -16.50 14.18 7.25
C LEU A 138 -17.54 15.27 6.95
N THR A 139 -17.07 16.49 6.75
CA THR A 139 -17.83 17.58 6.12
C THR A 139 -18.09 17.27 4.63
N ALA A 140 -19.01 18.00 4.00
CA ALA A 140 -19.29 17.80 2.57
C ALA A 140 -18.05 18.00 1.69
N SER A 141 -17.25 19.04 1.95
CA SER A 141 -16.02 19.33 1.20
C SER A 141 -14.95 18.26 1.41
N GLU A 142 -14.80 17.74 2.64
CA GLU A 142 -13.86 16.64 2.89
C GLU A 142 -14.29 15.34 2.22
N LYS A 143 -15.59 15.03 2.18
CA LYS A 143 -16.10 13.86 1.44
C LYS A 143 -15.75 13.96 -0.04
N GLU A 144 -15.99 15.12 -0.64
CA GLU A 144 -15.65 15.37 -2.04
C GLU A 144 -14.14 15.22 -2.29
N GLY A 145 -13.31 15.83 -1.44
CA GLY A 145 -11.85 15.71 -1.55
C GLY A 145 -11.34 14.28 -1.47
N VAL A 146 -11.86 13.49 -0.52
CA VAL A 146 -11.50 12.07 -0.37
C VAL A 146 -11.99 11.25 -1.55
N LEU A 147 -13.24 11.44 -1.99
CA LEU A 147 -13.78 10.69 -3.14
C LEU A 147 -13.01 10.99 -4.41
N LYS A 148 -12.66 12.26 -4.65
CA LYS A 148 -11.82 12.67 -5.77
C LYS A 148 -10.44 11.99 -5.73
N TRP A 149 -9.77 12.01 -4.58
CA TRP A 149 -8.48 11.34 -4.42
C TRP A 149 -8.56 9.83 -4.69
N ILE A 150 -9.65 9.18 -4.25
CA ILE A 150 -9.90 7.76 -4.56
C ILE A 150 -10.12 7.58 -6.07
N ASP A 151 -10.93 8.40 -6.72
CA ASP A 151 -11.16 8.33 -8.18
C ASP A 151 -9.87 8.46 -8.99
N ASP A 152 -9.01 9.41 -8.60
CA ASP A 152 -7.75 9.70 -9.27
C ASP A 152 -6.73 8.55 -9.13
N ASN A 153 -6.85 7.69 -8.10
CA ASN A 153 -5.83 6.69 -7.75
C ASN A 153 -6.30 5.23 -7.81
N GLN A 154 -7.60 4.95 -7.68
CA GLN A 154 -8.10 3.57 -7.56
C GLN A 154 -7.83 2.72 -8.81
N LYS A 155 -7.93 3.28 -10.01
CA LYS A 155 -7.62 2.55 -11.25
C LYS A 155 -6.13 2.24 -11.41
N LYS A 156 -5.25 3.03 -10.77
CA LYS A 156 -3.80 2.83 -10.83
C LYS A 156 -3.38 1.61 -10.01
N VAL A 157 -4.07 1.34 -8.91
CA VAL A 157 -3.79 0.21 -7.99
C VAL A 157 -4.55 -1.08 -8.35
N GLN A 158 -5.21 -1.12 -9.52
CA GLN A 158 -5.95 -2.28 -10.03
C GLN A 158 -5.11 -3.18 -10.95
N ASN A 159 -3.93 -2.73 -11.37
CA ASN A 159 -3.05 -3.42 -12.31
C ASN A 159 -1.96 -4.20 -11.58
#